data_AF-A0A1W5CV32-F1
#
_entry.id   AF-A0A1W5CV32-F1
#
_cell.length_a   1.000
_cell.length_b   1.000
_cell.length_c   1.000
_cell.angle_alpha   90.00
_cell.angle_beta   90.00
_cell.angle_gamma   90.00
#
_symmetry.space_group_name_H-M   'P 1'
#
loop_
_entity.id
_entity.type
_entity.pdbx_description
1 polymer ?
#
loop_
_entity_poly.entity_id
_entity_poly.type
_entity_poly.pdbx_seq_one_letter_code
_entity_poly.pdbx_strand_id
1 'polypeptide(L)'
;MLPIVTPIVLLTLVFALDIALSSPVHPCTPYAVKDSHVVPRKWTRVGPAPADHRINLQIGLKQSQFDELERHLYEVSDPSHHRYGQHLTSAEVDELVKPSDDALELVHDWFLDNGIDRHRLEYNSAKNWIKGNLDAETLIAIDYPTPLIAFTIGGRPPFDPSAPTTTDTNEPYVTWLNYVLAQPDLPQTISTSYGADEQTVPYAYATLACQQFAQLGAGGITLLFASGDSGVGPTRACLSNDGKNTTMFLPSFPASCPYVTTVGATKDFAPEVAALDPANNFASGVGFSNYFPHPAYQDPYVQDYIAGLGRVSVPDGVGRGSGGAGWDECEYADGGGGGWFGE
;
A
#
# COMPACT_ATOMS: atom_id res chain seq x y z
N MET A 1 -96.25 15.32 -29.42
CA MET A 1 -95.28 16.37 -29.79
C MET A 1 -94.24 16.43 -28.68
N LEU A 2 -92.97 16.29 -29.06
CA LEU A 2 -91.75 16.32 -28.23
C LEU A 2 -91.57 17.69 -27.51
N PRO A 3 -90.78 17.75 -26.42
CA PRO A 3 -89.35 17.99 -26.58
C PRO A 3 -88.45 17.08 -25.73
N ILE A 4 -87.37 16.65 -26.38
CA ILE A 4 -86.18 16.05 -25.79
C ILE A 4 -85.27 17.20 -25.37
N VAL A 5 -84.82 17.22 -24.11
CA VAL A 5 -83.67 18.00 -23.66
C VAL A 5 -82.65 17.02 -23.09
N THR A 6 -81.64 16.69 -23.89
CA THR A 6 -80.41 16.02 -23.44
C THR A 6 -79.38 17.08 -23.07
N PRO A 7 -78.74 17.02 -21.89
CA PRO A 7 -77.51 17.74 -21.66
C PRO A 7 -76.31 16.94 -22.19
N ILE A 8 -75.43 17.66 -22.88
CA ILE A 8 -74.15 17.22 -23.43
C ILE A 8 -73.21 16.89 -22.24
N VAL A 9 -72.77 15.63 -22.15
CA VAL A 9 -71.67 15.26 -21.24
C VAL A 9 -70.36 15.68 -21.91
N LEU A 10 -69.77 16.75 -21.41
CA LEU A 10 -68.45 17.24 -21.80
C LEU A 10 -67.38 16.32 -21.17
N LEU A 11 -66.78 15.44 -21.96
CA LEU A 11 -65.69 14.57 -21.51
C LEU A 11 -64.38 15.38 -21.54
N THR A 12 -63.99 15.97 -20.40
CA THR A 12 -62.66 16.57 -20.24
C THR A 12 -61.63 15.47 -19.97
N LEU A 13 -60.82 15.14 -20.98
CA LEU A 13 -59.60 14.35 -20.83
C LEU A 13 -58.59 15.17 -20.00
N VAL A 14 -58.43 14.82 -18.73
CA VAL A 14 -57.29 15.27 -17.91
C VAL A 14 -56.12 14.36 -18.24
N PHE A 15 -55.20 14.81 -19.10
CA PHE A 15 -53.86 14.26 -19.15
C PHE A 15 -53.15 14.65 -17.86
N ALA A 16 -53.10 13.72 -16.89
CA ALA A 16 -52.15 13.81 -15.80
C ALA A 16 -50.76 13.61 -16.41
N LEU A 17 -50.04 14.71 -16.64
CA LEU A 17 -48.62 14.67 -16.90
C LEU A 17 -47.98 14.24 -15.57
N ASP A 18 -47.61 12.96 -15.45
CA ASP A 18 -46.71 12.48 -14.41
C ASP A 18 -45.36 13.18 -14.63
N ILE A 19 -45.24 14.39 -14.08
CA ILE A 19 -43.95 15.00 -13.86
C ILE A 19 -43.32 14.16 -12.76
N ALA A 20 -42.52 13.17 -13.16
CA ALA A 20 -41.54 12.57 -12.27
C ALA A 20 -40.60 13.69 -11.82
N LEU A 21 -40.95 14.36 -10.73
CA LEU A 21 -40.03 15.18 -9.97
C LEU A 21 -39.03 14.19 -9.37
N SER A 22 -37.95 13.93 -10.09
CA SER A 22 -36.74 13.40 -9.48
C SER A 22 -36.28 14.47 -8.49
N SER A 23 -36.60 14.28 -7.21
CA SER A 23 -35.95 15.04 -6.16
C SER A 23 -34.44 14.87 -6.35
N PRO A 24 -33.63 15.94 -6.37
CA PRO A 24 -32.19 15.77 -6.31
C PRO A 24 -31.90 14.97 -5.05
N VAL A 25 -31.26 13.81 -5.21
CA VAL A 25 -30.72 13.06 -4.07
C VAL A 25 -29.72 14.00 -3.43
N HIS A 26 -30.12 14.64 -2.33
CA HIS A 26 -29.21 15.43 -1.53
C HIS A 26 -28.33 14.43 -0.79
N PRO A 27 -27.01 14.38 -1.07
CA PRO A 27 -26.13 13.48 -0.35
C PRO A 27 -26.25 13.77 1.14
N CYS A 28 -26.40 12.73 1.96
CA CYS A 28 -26.60 12.83 3.40
C CYS A 28 -25.47 13.57 4.13
N THR A 29 -24.31 13.76 3.46
CA THR A 29 -23.16 14.49 3.97
C THR A 29 -22.53 15.36 2.87
N PRO A 30 -21.96 16.54 3.20
CA PRO A 30 -21.10 17.26 2.27
C PRO A 30 -19.92 16.37 1.85
N TYR A 31 -19.60 16.33 0.56
CA TYR A 31 -18.47 15.55 0.05
C TYR A 31 -17.18 15.96 0.75
N ALA A 32 -16.51 15.00 1.40
CA ALA A 32 -15.15 15.18 1.88
C ALA A 32 -14.19 14.74 0.77
N VAL A 33 -13.29 15.63 0.36
CA VAL A 33 -12.22 15.29 -0.59
C VAL A 33 -11.23 14.40 0.15
N LYS A 34 -11.22 13.10 -0.17
CA LYS A 34 -10.29 12.13 0.41
C LYS A 34 -8.84 12.39 -0.02
N ASP A 35 -8.68 12.81 -1.28
CA ASP A 35 -7.40 13.16 -1.88
C ASP A 35 -7.63 14.00 -3.15
N SER A 36 -6.63 14.81 -3.53
CA SER A 36 -6.63 15.60 -4.77
C SER A 36 -5.26 15.60 -5.41
N HIS A 37 -5.16 15.07 -6.62
CA HIS A 37 -3.89 15.03 -7.35
C HIS A 37 -3.71 16.25 -8.25
N VAL A 38 -2.51 16.83 -8.23
CA VAL A 38 -2.13 17.90 -9.15
C VAL A 38 -1.98 17.32 -10.55
N VAL A 39 -2.71 17.86 -11.52
CA VAL A 39 -2.62 17.45 -12.93
C VAL A 39 -1.19 17.74 -13.44
N PRO A 40 -0.41 16.74 -13.88
CA PRO A 40 0.98 16.98 -14.28
C PRO A 40 1.05 17.89 -15.53
N ARG A 41 2.10 18.71 -15.64
CA ARG A 41 2.18 19.81 -16.64
C ARG A 41 1.98 19.41 -18.11
N LYS A 42 2.22 18.14 -18.46
CA LYS A 42 2.05 17.62 -19.84
C LYS A 42 0.65 17.07 -20.12
N TRP A 43 -0.23 17.00 -19.12
CA TRP A 43 -1.59 16.50 -19.29
C TRP A 43 -2.50 17.62 -19.78
N THR A 44 -3.29 17.30 -20.79
CA THR A 44 -4.31 18.20 -21.34
C THR A 44 -5.68 17.57 -21.17
N ARG A 45 -6.66 18.36 -20.72
CA ARG A 45 -8.05 17.89 -20.60
C ARG A 45 -8.60 17.52 -21.98
N VAL A 46 -8.79 16.21 -22.21
CA VAL A 46 -9.30 15.68 -23.49
C VAL A 46 -10.83 15.76 -23.56
N GLY A 47 -11.53 15.61 -22.44
CA GLY A 47 -12.99 15.67 -22.35
C GLY A 47 -13.52 15.01 -21.08
N PRO A 48 -14.84 15.02 -20.85
CA PRO A 48 -15.46 14.19 -19.82
C PRO A 48 -15.31 12.69 -20.19
N ALA A 49 -15.18 11.83 -19.19
CA ALA A 49 -15.24 10.38 -19.42
C ALA A 49 -16.62 10.01 -20.01
N PRO A 50 -16.69 9.03 -20.92
CA PRO A 50 -17.97 8.53 -21.43
C PRO A 50 -18.88 8.11 -20.27
N ALA A 51 -20.18 8.41 -20.37
CA ALA A 51 -21.15 8.18 -19.29
C ALA A 51 -21.33 6.69 -18.95
N ASP A 52 -20.96 5.79 -19.85
CA ASP A 52 -20.98 4.34 -19.73
C ASP A 52 -19.64 3.74 -19.30
N HIS A 53 -18.60 4.56 -19.15
CA HIS A 53 -17.28 4.10 -18.73
C HIS A 53 -17.32 3.63 -17.27
N ARG A 54 -17.00 2.36 -17.04
CA ARG A 54 -16.99 1.75 -15.71
C ARG A 54 -15.66 2.00 -15.02
N ILE A 55 -15.72 2.52 -13.79
CA ILE A 55 -14.57 2.65 -12.90
C ILE A 55 -14.68 1.55 -11.85
N ASN A 56 -13.63 0.74 -11.70
CA ASN A 56 -13.55 -0.26 -10.65
C ASN A 56 -12.98 0.41 -9.39
N LEU A 57 -13.84 0.65 -8.39
CA LEU A 57 -13.47 1.27 -7.12
C LEU A 57 -13.30 0.20 -6.04
N GLN A 58 -12.17 0.22 -5.34
CA GLN A 58 -11.92 -0.59 -4.15
C GLN A 58 -11.88 0.34 -2.94
N ILE A 59 -12.66 0.03 -1.90
CA ILE A 59 -12.72 0.82 -0.67
C ILE A 59 -12.28 -0.06 0.48
N GLY A 60 -11.13 0.27 1.09
CA GLY A 60 -10.69 -0.37 2.32
C GLY A 60 -11.50 0.13 3.51
N LEU A 61 -12.10 -0.78 4.27
CA LEU A 61 -12.88 -0.47 5.46
C LEU A 61 -12.04 -0.64 6.72
N LYS A 62 -12.41 0.09 7.77
CA LYS A 62 -11.77 -0.04 9.08
C LYS A 62 -12.05 -1.45 9.64
N GLN A 63 -10.98 -2.15 9.99
CA GLN A 63 -11.03 -3.46 10.64
C GLN A 63 -11.47 -3.30 12.11
N SER A 64 -12.31 -4.20 12.62
CA SER A 64 -12.96 -4.02 13.92
C SER A 64 -12.03 -4.31 15.11
N GLN A 65 -11.30 -5.43 15.07
CA GLN A 65 -10.47 -5.92 16.17
C GLN A 65 -9.01 -6.09 15.75
N PHE A 66 -8.44 -5.10 15.05
CA PHE A 66 -7.06 -5.17 14.59
C PHE A 66 -6.05 -5.31 15.75
N ASP A 67 -6.28 -4.65 16.87
CA ASP A 67 -5.40 -4.77 18.05
C ASP A 67 -5.35 -6.21 18.58
N GLU A 68 -6.48 -6.94 18.52
CA GLU A 68 -6.52 -8.36 18.87
C GLU A 68 -5.80 -9.22 17.83
N LEU A 69 -6.01 -8.96 16.53
CA LEU A 69 -5.26 -9.63 15.47
C LEU A 69 -3.74 -9.45 15.67
N GLU A 70 -3.30 -8.23 15.95
CA GLU A 70 -1.89 -7.90 16.18
C GLU A 70 -1.36 -8.60 17.44
N ARG A 71 -2.11 -8.61 18.54
CA ARG A 71 -1.76 -9.38 19.74
C ARG A 71 -1.57 -10.86 19.40
N HIS A 72 -2.52 -11.43 18.67
CA HIS A 72 -2.46 -12.82 18.20
C HIS A 72 -1.21 -13.06 17.34
N LEU A 73 -0.91 -12.18 16.39
CA LEU A 73 0.28 -12.25 15.54
C LEU A 73 1.56 -12.30 16.39
N TYR A 74 1.73 -11.40 17.36
CA TYR A 74 2.93 -11.41 18.21
C TYR A 74 3.02 -12.68 19.07
N GLU A 75 1.91 -13.12 19.67
CA GLU A 75 1.89 -14.31 20.53
C GLU A 75 2.20 -15.61 19.79
N VAL A 76 1.84 -15.72 18.51
CA VAL A 76 2.12 -16.92 17.69
C VAL A 76 3.49 -16.86 17.01
N SER A 77 4.11 -15.67 16.96
CA SER A 77 5.42 -15.45 16.33
C SER A 77 6.58 -15.43 17.33
N ASP A 78 6.31 -15.21 18.62
CA ASP A 78 7.33 -15.23 19.68
C ASP A 78 7.70 -16.69 20.05
N PRO A 79 8.94 -17.15 19.79
CA PRO A 79 9.37 -18.52 20.07
C PRO A 79 9.40 -18.87 21.56
N SER A 80 9.39 -17.87 22.45
CA SER A 80 9.32 -18.07 23.90
C SER A 80 7.88 -18.15 24.42
N HIS A 81 6.90 -17.75 23.61
CA HIS A 81 5.50 -17.74 23.99
C HIS A 81 4.87 -19.13 23.79
N HIS A 82 4.00 -19.53 24.72
CA HIS A 82 3.36 -20.85 24.69
C HIS A 82 2.45 -21.09 23.46
N ARG A 83 2.05 -20.02 22.76
CA ARG A 83 1.26 -20.07 21.53
C ARG A 83 2.10 -20.05 20.26
N TYR A 84 3.42 -20.10 20.37
CA TYR A 84 4.30 -20.13 19.20
C TYR A 84 3.87 -21.20 18.19
N GLY A 85 3.72 -20.81 16.92
CA GLY A 85 3.28 -21.69 15.83
C GLY A 85 1.80 -22.06 15.82
N GLN A 86 1.00 -21.59 16.79
CA GLN A 86 -0.45 -21.82 16.85
C GLN A 86 -1.20 -20.73 16.07
N HIS A 87 -0.90 -20.65 14.78
CA HIS A 87 -1.44 -19.65 13.85
C HIS A 87 -2.97 -19.73 13.73
N LEU A 88 -3.58 -18.60 13.40
CA LEU A 88 -5.02 -18.50 13.15
C LEU A 88 -5.37 -19.13 11.81
N THR A 89 -6.56 -19.71 11.72
CA THR A 89 -7.16 -20.09 10.44
C THR A 89 -7.65 -18.84 9.70
N SER A 90 -7.79 -18.91 8.37
CA SER A 90 -8.36 -17.80 7.57
C SER A 90 -9.72 -17.34 8.10
N ALA A 91 -10.58 -18.26 8.55
CA ALA A 91 -11.87 -17.91 9.13
C ALA A 91 -11.73 -17.15 10.46
N GLU A 92 -10.77 -17.50 11.31
CA GLU A 92 -10.52 -16.78 12.57
C GLU A 92 -9.93 -15.39 12.31
N VAL A 93 -9.06 -15.24 11.30
CA VAL A 93 -8.56 -13.93 10.85
C VAL A 93 -9.72 -13.07 10.35
N ASP A 94 -10.58 -13.62 9.47
CA ASP A 94 -11.73 -12.91 8.91
C ASP A 94 -12.68 -12.39 10.00
N GLU A 95 -12.96 -13.20 11.04
CA GLU A 95 -13.80 -12.79 12.16
C GLU A 95 -13.22 -11.62 12.97
N LEU A 96 -11.88 -11.54 13.11
CA LEU A 96 -11.22 -10.43 13.81
C LEU A 96 -11.20 -9.13 12.98
N VAL A 97 -11.07 -9.25 11.64
CA VAL A 97 -10.91 -8.08 10.78
C VAL A 97 -12.20 -7.60 10.13
N LYS A 98 -13.27 -8.40 10.20
CA LYS A 98 -14.61 -8.03 9.71
C LYS A 98 -14.99 -6.63 10.20
N PRO A 99 -15.38 -5.69 9.33
CA PRO A 99 -15.85 -4.37 9.74
C PRO A 99 -17.12 -4.46 10.59
N SER A 100 -17.41 -3.43 11.40
CA SER A 100 -18.66 -3.39 12.17
C SER A 100 -19.88 -3.33 11.25
N ASP A 101 -21.01 -3.89 11.70
CA ASP A 101 -22.27 -3.84 10.95
C ASP A 101 -22.67 -2.39 10.64
N ASP A 102 -22.48 -1.47 11.60
CA ASP A 102 -22.69 -0.03 11.40
C ASP A 102 -21.80 0.56 10.28
N ALA A 103 -20.52 0.16 10.20
CA ALA A 103 -19.61 0.64 9.16
C ALA A 103 -19.99 0.08 7.78
N LEU A 104 -20.43 -1.16 7.72
CA LEU A 104 -20.95 -1.78 6.50
C LEU A 104 -22.25 -1.09 6.06
N GLU A 105 -23.17 -0.82 6.97
CA GLU A 105 -24.44 -0.12 6.69
C GLU A 105 -24.17 1.30 6.18
N LEU A 106 -23.29 2.07 6.82
CA LEU A 106 -22.91 3.41 6.36
C LEU A 106 -22.33 3.42 4.94
N VAL A 107 -21.50 2.43 4.61
CA VAL A 107 -20.91 2.30 3.26
C VAL A 107 -21.97 1.86 2.25
N HIS A 108 -22.89 0.99 2.65
CA HIS A 108 -24.02 0.58 1.80
C HIS A 108 -24.97 1.74 1.51
N ASP A 109 -25.34 2.52 2.53
CA ASP A 109 -26.18 3.71 2.37
C ASP A 109 -25.49 4.73 1.48
N TRP A 110 -24.18 4.93 1.66
CA TRP A 110 -23.39 5.78 0.78
C TRP A 110 -23.40 5.29 -0.67
N PHE A 111 -23.26 3.99 -0.93
CA PHE A 111 -23.34 3.44 -2.29
C PHE A 111 -24.72 3.65 -2.93
N LEU A 112 -25.80 3.45 -2.15
CA LEU A 112 -27.17 3.63 -2.62
C LEU A 112 -27.49 5.10 -2.92
N ASP A 113 -27.08 6.02 -2.05
CA ASP A 113 -27.21 7.47 -2.23
C ASP A 113 -26.47 7.97 -3.49
N ASN A 114 -25.43 7.25 -3.91
CA ASN A 114 -24.65 7.57 -5.11
C ASN A 114 -25.04 6.71 -6.33
N GLY A 115 -26.14 5.96 -6.27
CA GLY A 115 -26.71 5.23 -7.42
C GLY A 115 -25.94 3.98 -7.85
N ILE A 116 -25.17 3.37 -6.95
CA ILE A 116 -24.36 2.16 -7.22
C ILE A 116 -25.13 0.92 -6.74
N ASP A 117 -25.64 0.12 -7.68
CA ASP A 117 -26.45 -1.08 -7.42
C ASP A 117 -25.57 -2.33 -7.11
N ARG A 118 -26.06 -3.19 -6.21
CA ARG A 118 -25.35 -4.33 -5.58
C ARG A 118 -24.91 -5.44 -6.54
N HIS A 119 -25.46 -5.49 -7.76
CA HIS A 119 -25.30 -6.62 -8.69
C HIS A 119 -24.24 -6.43 -9.79
N ARG A 120 -23.24 -5.54 -9.61
CA ARG A 120 -22.30 -5.16 -10.68
C ARG A 120 -20.84 -5.59 -10.49
N LEU A 121 -20.59 -6.66 -9.75
CA LEU A 121 -19.24 -7.20 -9.53
C LEU A 121 -18.86 -8.19 -10.63
N GLU A 122 -17.78 -7.91 -11.36
CA GLU A 122 -17.21 -8.80 -12.39
C GLU A 122 -15.68 -8.85 -12.28
N TYR A 123 -15.11 -10.03 -12.59
CA TYR A 123 -13.69 -10.32 -12.68
C TYR A 123 -13.20 -10.25 -14.13
N ASN A 124 -11.93 -9.90 -14.35
CA ASN A 124 -11.34 -9.94 -15.69
C ASN A 124 -10.36 -11.12 -15.88
N SER A 125 -10.28 -11.62 -17.11
CA SER A 125 -9.48 -12.77 -17.56
C SER A 125 -8.40 -12.38 -18.59
N ALA A 126 -7.99 -11.11 -18.62
CA ALA A 126 -7.35 -10.52 -19.82
C ALA A 126 -5.82 -10.68 -19.94
N LYS A 127 -5.19 -11.55 -19.13
CA LYS A 127 -3.81 -12.08 -19.26
C LYS A 127 -2.88 -11.36 -20.27
N ASN A 128 -2.42 -10.13 -20.01
CA ASN A 128 -1.51 -9.43 -20.95
C ASN A 128 -0.51 -8.47 -20.30
N TRP A 129 0.22 -8.90 -19.29
CA TRP A 129 1.51 -8.26 -18.97
C TRP A 129 2.45 -9.21 -18.23
N ILE A 130 3.75 -9.10 -18.53
CA ILE A 130 4.85 -9.88 -17.97
C ILE A 130 5.90 -8.87 -17.50
N LYS A 131 6.41 -9.04 -16.27
CA LYS A 131 7.56 -8.32 -15.73
C LYS A 131 8.34 -9.27 -14.80
N GLY A 132 9.64 -9.43 -15.08
CA GLY A 132 10.73 -9.84 -14.15
C GLY A 132 10.81 -11.28 -13.65
N ASN A 133 11.80 -12.05 -14.12
CA ASN A 133 12.04 -13.48 -13.83
C ASN A 133 13.13 -13.77 -12.77
N LEU A 134 13.67 -12.78 -12.06
CA LEU A 134 14.81 -13.04 -11.16
C LEU A 134 14.40 -13.80 -9.89
N ASP A 135 13.28 -13.43 -9.27
CA ASP A 135 12.79 -14.08 -8.04
C ASP A 135 12.47 -15.56 -8.31
N ALA A 136 11.78 -15.84 -9.42
CA ALA A 136 11.42 -17.20 -9.80
C ALA A 136 12.65 -18.08 -10.09
N GLU A 137 13.63 -17.57 -10.84
CA GLU A 137 14.85 -18.31 -11.18
C GLU A 137 15.72 -18.57 -9.93
N THR A 138 15.81 -17.61 -9.02
CA THR A 138 16.56 -17.73 -7.77
C THR A 138 15.85 -18.66 -6.78
N LEU A 139 14.54 -18.51 -6.60
CA LEU A 139 13.73 -19.37 -5.71
C LEU A 139 13.76 -20.83 -6.17
N ILE A 140 13.59 -21.10 -7.47
CA ILE A 140 13.66 -22.48 -7.99
C ILE A 140 15.06 -23.07 -7.77
N ALA A 141 16.13 -22.28 -7.90
CA ALA A 141 17.48 -22.79 -7.71
C ALA A 141 17.80 -23.13 -6.25
N ILE A 142 17.31 -22.33 -5.30
CA ILE A 142 17.60 -22.47 -3.87
C ILE A 142 16.67 -23.51 -3.23
N ASP A 143 15.39 -23.52 -3.60
CA ASP A 143 14.32 -24.21 -2.86
C ASP A 143 13.72 -25.40 -3.63
N TYR A 144 14.38 -25.90 -4.67
CA TYR A 144 13.92 -27.13 -5.34
C TYR A 144 13.88 -28.31 -4.34
N PRO A 145 12.79 -29.10 -4.26
CA PRO A 145 11.65 -29.20 -5.19
C PRO A 145 10.35 -28.48 -4.74
N THR A 146 10.42 -27.48 -3.86
CA THR A 146 9.24 -26.73 -3.37
C THR A 146 8.44 -26.11 -4.54
N PRO A 147 7.11 -26.24 -4.57
CA PRO A 147 6.29 -25.66 -5.64
C PRO A 147 6.34 -24.13 -5.67
N LEU A 148 6.71 -23.56 -6.83
CA LEU A 148 6.64 -22.11 -7.05
C LEU A 148 5.25 -21.71 -7.56
N ILE A 149 4.61 -20.77 -6.85
CA ILE A 149 3.38 -20.09 -7.30
C ILE A 149 3.74 -18.64 -7.62
N ALA A 150 3.50 -18.22 -8.86
CA ALA A 150 3.73 -16.84 -9.29
C ALA A 150 2.40 -16.07 -9.37
N PHE A 151 2.34 -14.92 -8.68
CA PHE A 151 1.22 -13.99 -8.77
C PHE A 151 1.57 -12.84 -9.72
N THR A 152 0.66 -12.49 -10.63
CA THR A 152 0.82 -11.34 -11.53
C THR A 152 -0.38 -10.41 -11.36
N ILE A 153 -0.10 -9.14 -11.05
CA ILE A 153 -1.05 -8.22 -10.42
C ILE A 153 -1.11 -6.89 -11.17
N GLY A 154 -2.08 -6.73 -12.06
CA GLY A 154 -2.27 -5.45 -12.74
C GLY A 154 -2.87 -4.42 -11.78
N GLY A 155 -2.51 -3.14 -11.95
CA GLY A 155 -3.13 -2.07 -11.17
C GLY A 155 -2.36 -0.76 -11.29
N ARG A 156 -2.98 0.30 -10.80
CA ARG A 156 -2.33 1.59 -10.50
C ARG A 156 -2.83 2.04 -9.13
N PRO A 157 -2.02 1.89 -8.07
CA PRO A 157 -2.43 2.29 -6.74
C PRO A 157 -2.42 3.83 -6.60
N PRO A 158 -2.93 4.36 -5.47
CA PRO A 158 -2.73 5.75 -5.11
C PRO A 158 -1.25 6.14 -5.03
N PHE A 159 -0.95 7.39 -5.37
CA PHE A 159 0.42 7.88 -5.53
C PHE A 159 0.53 9.36 -5.15
N ASP A 160 1.46 9.64 -4.25
CA ASP A 160 1.88 10.99 -3.88
C ASP A 160 3.17 11.34 -4.63
N PRO A 161 3.13 12.18 -5.68
CA PRO A 161 4.32 12.50 -6.45
C PRO A 161 5.35 13.22 -5.57
N SER A 162 6.62 12.86 -5.73
CA SER A 162 7.77 13.47 -5.07
C SER A 162 8.70 14.14 -6.09
N ALA A 163 9.69 14.90 -5.61
CA ALA A 163 10.70 15.50 -6.47
C ALA A 163 11.46 14.47 -7.34
N PRO A 164 11.94 13.32 -6.82
CA PRO A 164 12.57 12.29 -7.63
C PRO A 164 11.57 11.42 -8.42
N THR A 165 10.36 11.23 -7.90
CA THR A 165 9.39 10.29 -8.45
C THR A 165 8.13 11.03 -8.85
N THR A 166 8.04 11.40 -10.14
CA THR A 166 6.94 12.23 -10.68
C THR A 166 5.89 11.43 -11.45
N THR A 167 6.13 10.14 -11.65
CA THR A 167 5.20 9.20 -12.28
C THR A 167 4.91 8.07 -11.32
N ASP A 168 3.66 7.62 -11.31
CA ASP A 168 3.23 6.51 -10.47
C ASP A 168 3.99 5.23 -10.85
N THR A 169 4.83 4.81 -9.91
CA THR A 169 5.60 3.56 -9.93
C THR A 169 5.26 2.70 -8.73
N ASN A 170 4.24 3.09 -7.96
CA ASN A 170 3.82 2.37 -6.78
C ASN A 170 3.20 1.03 -7.18
N GLU A 171 3.42 0.05 -6.32
CA GLU A 171 2.99 -1.31 -6.57
C GLU A 171 1.60 -1.54 -5.96
N PRO A 172 0.68 -2.23 -6.68
CA PRO A 172 -0.72 -2.36 -6.28
C PRO A 172 -0.95 -3.41 -5.18
N TYR A 173 -0.26 -3.28 -4.04
CA TYR A 173 -0.28 -4.23 -2.92
C TYR A 173 -1.67 -4.52 -2.35
N VAL A 174 -2.53 -3.52 -2.16
CA VAL A 174 -3.89 -3.78 -1.66
C VAL A 174 -4.70 -4.63 -2.65
N THR A 175 -4.50 -4.44 -3.96
CA THR A 175 -5.15 -5.26 -4.98
C THR A 175 -4.66 -6.71 -4.91
N TRP A 176 -3.35 -6.89 -4.71
CA TRP A 176 -2.77 -8.21 -4.46
C TRP A 176 -3.35 -8.88 -3.21
N LEU A 177 -3.33 -8.17 -2.09
CA LEU A 177 -3.71 -8.69 -0.78
C LEU A 177 -5.18 -9.06 -0.74
N ASN A 178 -6.05 -8.24 -1.35
CA ASN A 178 -7.46 -8.57 -1.50
C ASN A 178 -7.68 -9.90 -2.25
N TYR A 179 -6.83 -10.22 -3.24
CA TYR A 179 -6.90 -11.50 -3.94
C TYR A 179 -6.34 -12.65 -3.09
N VAL A 180 -5.16 -12.45 -2.49
CA VAL A 180 -4.45 -13.49 -1.71
C VAL A 180 -5.23 -13.88 -0.46
N LEU A 181 -5.71 -12.92 0.33
CA LEU A 181 -6.49 -13.18 1.54
C LEU A 181 -7.80 -13.93 1.25
N ALA A 182 -8.31 -13.85 0.01
CA ALA A 182 -9.51 -14.58 -0.41
C ALA A 182 -9.23 -16.02 -0.90
N GLN A 183 -7.97 -16.46 -0.98
CA GLN A 183 -7.65 -17.82 -1.42
C GLN A 183 -7.72 -18.80 -0.24
N PRO A 184 -8.30 -20.00 -0.44
CA PRO A 184 -8.44 -21.00 0.63
C PRO A 184 -7.11 -21.67 0.99
N ASP A 185 -6.20 -21.77 0.02
CA ASP A 185 -4.89 -22.41 0.16
C ASP A 185 -3.81 -21.43 -0.30
N LEU A 186 -2.89 -21.08 0.61
CA LEU A 186 -1.79 -20.15 0.38
C LEU A 186 -0.43 -20.82 0.60
N PRO A 187 0.62 -20.38 -0.12
CA PRO A 187 1.99 -20.84 0.15
C PRO A 187 2.46 -20.31 1.51
N GLN A 188 3.24 -21.11 2.25
CA GLN A 188 3.76 -20.73 3.56
C GLN A 188 4.75 -19.56 3.52
N THR A 189 5.35 -19.31 2.36
CA THR A 189 6.30 -18.21 2.16
C THR A 189 5.96 -17.50 0.86
N ILE A 190 5.95 -16.18 0.93
CA ILE A 190 5.78 -15.29 -0.22
C ILE A 190 6.96 -14.34 -0.23
N SER A 191 7.64 -14.25 -1.37
CA SER A 191 8.76 -13.36 -1.58
C SER A 191 8.45 -12.37 -2.69
N THR A 192 8.95 -11.14 -2.55
CA THR A 192 8.78 -10.07 -3.53
C THR A 192 9.97 -9.12 -3.51
N SER A 193 10.49 -8.82 -4.70
CA SER A 193 11.55 -7.84 -4.96
C SER A 193 11.03 -6.43 -5.26
N TYR A 194 9.74 -6.18 -5.04
CA TYR A 194 9.10 -4.92 -5.38
C TYR A 194 8.95 -3.98 -4.18
N GLY A 195 9.03 -2.68 -4.43
CA GLY A 195 8.91 -1.63 -3.41
C GLY A 195 8.87 -0.24 -4.03
N ALA A 196 8.47 0.75 -3.23
CA ALA A 196 8.45 2.16 -3.59
C ALA A 196 9.01 3.00 -2.44
N ASP A 197 9.36 4.26 -2.70
CA ASP A 197 9.68 5.21 -1.62
C ASP A 197 8.44 5.35 -0.72
N GLU A 198 8.58 5.16 0.59
CA GLU A 198 7.45 5.18 1.54
C GLU A 198 6.62 6.46 1.41
N GLN A 199 7.28 7.61 1.25
CA GLN A 199 6.64 8.91 1.10
C GLN A 199 5.87 9.13 -0.22
N THR A 200 5.99 8.20 -1.18
CA THR A 200 5.20 8.21 -2.42
C THR A 200 3.96 7.34 -2.32
N VAL A 201 3.88 6.47 -1.30
CA VAL A 201 2.72 5.62 -1.02
C VAL A 201 1.85 6.35 0.00
N PRO A 202 0.59 6.71 -0.29
CA PRO A 202 -0.22 7.43 0.67
C PRO A 202 -0.37 6.66 1.99
N TYR A 203 -0.20 7.34 3.13
CA TYR A 203 -0.20 6.74 4.47
C TYR A 203 -1.37 5.78 4.72
N ALA A 204 -2.59 6.15 4.29
CA ALA A 204 -3.77 5.30 4.44
C ALA A 204 -3.68 3.99 3.63
N TYR A 205 -3.08 4.04 2.45
CA TYR A 205 -2.85 2.85 1.62
C TYR A 205 -1.77 1.96 2.24
N ALA A 206 -0.65 2.56 2.67
CA ALA A 206 0.43 1.85 3.34
C ALA A 206 -0.06 1.16 4.63
N THR A 207 -0.85 1.87 5.44
CA THR A 207 -1.45 1.33 6.67
C THR A 207 -2.36 0.14 6.36
N LEU A 208 -3.28 0.28 5.38
CA LEU A 208 -4.18 -0.80 5.00
C LEU A 208 -3.42 -2.04 4.50
N ALA A 209 -2.45 -1.85 3.62
CA ALA A 209 -1.61 -2.94 3.12
C ALA A 209 -0.82 -3.61 4.26
N CYS A 210 -0.25 -2.82 5.18
CA CYS A 210 0.48 -3.35 6.33
C CYS A 210 -0.43 -4.14 7.29
N GLN A 211 -1.66 -3.68 7.53
CA GLN A 211 -2.67 -4.44 8.28
C GLN A 211 -3.02 -5.77 7.60
N GLN A 212 -3.08 -5.79 6.26
CA GLN A 212 -3.31 -7.01 5.49
C GLN A 212 -2.09 -7.96 5.50
N PHE A 213 -0.86 -7.43 5.58
CA PHE A 213 0.33 -8.25 5.84
C PHE A 213 0.27 -8.90 7.23
N ALA A 214 -0.20 -8.17 8.25
CA ALA A 214 -0.42 -8.74 9.59
C ALA A 214 -1.43 -9.90 9.58
N GLN A 215 -2.49 -9.82 8.76
CA GLN A 215 -3.45 -10.91 8.58
C GLN A 215 -2.79 -12.18 8.05
N LEU A 216 -1.93 -12.04 7.03
CA LEU A 216 -1.15 -13.16 6.49
C LEU A 216 -0.19 -13.74 7.53
N GLY A 217 0.53 -12.88 8.26
CA GLY A 217 1.43 -13.31 9.34
C GLY A 217 0.70 -14.03 10.47
N ALA A 218 -0.48 -13.54 10.88
CA ALA A 218 -1.30 -14.17 11.92
C ALA A 218 -1.80 -15.55 11.47
N GLY A 219 -2.03 -15.70 10.16
CA GLY A 219 -2.32 -16.98 9.48
C GLY A 219 -1.11 -17.88 9.26
N GLY A 220 0.09 -17.49 9.70
CA GLY A 220 1.31 -18.30 9.59
C GLY A 220 2.03 -18.22 8.25
N ILE A 221 1.76 -17.18 7.46
CA ILE A 221 2.44 -16.94 6.19
C ILE A 221 3.63 -16.01 6.41
N THR A 222 4.81 -16.43 5.97
CA THR A 222 6.03 -15.61 5.98
C THR A 222 6.07 -14.71 4.74
N LEU A 223 6.29 -13.42 4.96
CA LEU A 223 6.39 -12.41 3.91
C LEU A 223 7.82 -11.86 3.85
N LEU A 224 8.52 -12.08 2.72
CA LEU A 224 9.88 -11.62 2.48
C LEU A 224 9.87 -10.46 1.47
N PHE A 225 10.39 -9.31 1.84
CA PHE A 225 10.46 -8.12 0.99
C PHE A 225 11.90 -7.62 0.85
N ALA A 226 12.31 -7.28 -0.37
CA ALA A 226 13.62 -6.62 -0.57
C ALA A 226 13.65 -5.25 0.13
N SER A 227 14.79 -4.92 0.76
CA SER A 227 14.96 -3.63 1.45
C SER A 227 15.10 -2.42 0.51
N GLY A 228 15.38 -2.69 -0.77
CA GLY A 228 15.59 -1.70 -1.83
C GLY A 228 17.05 -1.60 -2.28
N ASP A 229 17.26 -0.88 -3.38
CA ASP A 229 18.55 -0.85 -4.09
C ASP A 229 19.29 0.49 -3.98
N SER A 230 18.77 1.42 -3.17
CA SER A 230 19.24 2.81 -3.10
C SER A 230 19.81 3.20 -1.73
N GLY A 231 20.21 2.24 -0.89
CA GLY A 231 20.77 2.55 0.43
C GLY A 231 19.76 3.30 1.30
N VAL A 232 20.16 4.46 1.82
CA VAL A 232 19.30 5.38 2.59
C VAL A 232 18.41 6.27 1.72
N GLY A 233 18.53 6.17 0.39
CA GLY A 233 17.76 6.93 -0.58
C GLY A 233 18.56 7.22 -1.86
N PRO A 234 17.88 7.48 -2.98
CA PRO A 234 18.52 7.77 -4.26
C PRO A 234 19.44 9.01 -4.20
N THR A 235 20.56 8.92 -4.90
CA THR A 235 21.58 9.97 -4.97
C THR A 235 20.99 11.32 -5.36
N ARG A 236 21.16 12.35 -4.50
CA ARG A 236 20.65 13.73 -4.66
C ARG A 236 19.12 13.85 -4.70
N ALA A 237 18.42 12.92 -4.07
CA ALA A 237 16.96 12.87 -4.07
C ALA A 237 16.33 12.70 -2.68
N CYS A 238 17.15 12.75 -1.62
CA CYS A 238 16.77 12.59 -0.21
C CYS A 238 16.05 13.81 0.37
N LEU A 239 14.87 14.12 -0.15
CA LEU A 239 14.07 15.28 0.23
C LEU A 239 12.68 14.86 0.70
N SER A 240 12.19 15.55 1.73
CA SER A 240 10.83 15.39 2.24
C SER A 240 9.77 15.76 1.20
N ASN A 241 8.71 14.95 1.12
CA ASN A 241 7.54 15.21 0.27
C ASN A 241 6.47 16.11 0.93
N ASP A 242 6.85 16.89 1.93
CA ASP A 242 5.94 17.78 2.69
C ASP A 242 5.96 19.24 2.20
N GLY A 243 6.61 19.48 1.06
CA GLY A 243 6.80 20.81 0.47
C GLY A 243 7.87 21.67 1.15
N LYS A 244 8.57 21.15 2.16
CA LYS A 244 9.68 21.86 2.83
C LYS A 244 11.05 21.55 2.26
N ASN A 245 11.17 20.50 1.43
CA ASN A 245 12.44 20.01 0.89
C ASN A 245 13.49 19.81 1.99
N THR A 246 13.08 19.26 3.12
CA THR A 246 14.00 18.96 4.22
C THR A 246 14.79 17.71 3.84
N THR A 247 16.11 17.76 4.01
CA THR A 247 16.98 16.61 3.78
C THR A 247 16.65 15.50 4.77
N MET A 248 16.29 14.32 4.28
CA MET A 248 15.93 13.16 5.10
C MET A 248 16.23 11.85 4.37
N PHE A 249 16.49 10.77 5.11
CA PHE A 249 16.53 9.43 4.52
C PHE A 249 15.16 9.04 3.96
N LEU A 250 15.15 8.23 2.91
CA LEU A 250 13.96 7.77 2.20
C LEU A 250 13.78 6.27 2.41
N PRO A 251 13.05 5.84 3.45
CA PRO A 251 12.71 4.43 3.63
C PRO A 251 11.81 3.94 2.49
N SER A 252 11.85 2.64 2.22
CA SER A 252 11.00 1.98 1.23
C SER A 252 9.80 1.29 1.87
N PHE A 253 8.66 1.27 1.18
CA PHE A 253 7.49 0.45 1.48
C PHE A 253 7.35 -0.65 0.42
N PRO A 254 7.07 -1.92 0.79
CA PRO A 254 6.67 -2.41 2.12
C PRO A 254 7.79 -2.73 3.11
N ALA A 255 9.06 -2.55 2.76
CA ALA A 255 10.19 -2.85 3.63
C ALA A 255 10.13 -2.17 5.01
N SER A 256 9.39 -1.06 5.14
CA SER A 256 9.16 -0.34 6.38
C SER A 256 8.01 -0.88 7.24
N CYS A 257 7.20 -1.83 6.74
CA CYS A 257 6.09 -2.40 7.49
C CYS A 257 6.59 -3.39 8.56
N PRO A 258 6.17 -3.27 9.83
CA PRO A 258 6.65 -4.13 10.92
C PRO A 258 6.24 -5.60 10.85
N TYR A 259 5.33 -5.97 9.94
CA TYR A 259 4.78 -7.33 9.82
C TYR A 259 5.36 -8.12 8.64
N VAL A 260 6.42 -7.62 8.01
CA VAL A 260 7.16 -8.34 6.96
C VAL A 260 8.61 -8.51 7.38
N THR A 261 9.26 -9.54 6.84
CA THR A 261 10.71 -9.68 6.94
C THR A 261 11.35 -8.96 5.77
N THR A 262 12.02 -7.86 6.07
CA THR A 262 12.83 -7.13 5.10
C THR A 262 14.17 -7.82 4.94
N VAL A 263 14.65 -7.96 3.71
CA VAL A 263 15.89 -8.69 3.37
C VAL A 263 16.86 -7.71 2.71
N GLY A 264 18.05 -7.58 3.29
CA GLY A 264 19.13 -6.74 2.77
C GLY A 264 19.96 -7.44 1.69
N ALA A 265 21.05 -6.80 1.29
CA ALA A 265 22.01 -7.38 0.37
C ALA A 265 23.43 -7.31 0.93
N THR A 266 24.16 -8.41 0.79
CA THR A 266 25.58 -8.52 1.14
C THR A 266 26.43 -8.85 -0.09
N LYS A 267 27.73 -8.61 0.02
CA LYS A 267 28.74 -9.04 -0.96
C LYS A 267 29.97 -9.58 -0.23
N ASP A 268 30.82 -10.26 -0.98
CA ASP A 268 31.98 -11.00 -0.48
C ASP A 268 31.56 -12.17 0.43
N PHE A 269 32.52 -13.00 0.85
CA PHE A 269 32.24 -14.21 1.63
C PHE A 269 33.01 -14.24 2.97
N ALA A 270 34.12 -13.51 3.08
CA ALA A 270 34.96 -13.45 4.27
C ALA A 270 35.95 -12.26 4.22
N PRO A 271 35.62 -11.09 4.78
CA PRO A 271 34.36 -10.79 5.47
C PRO A 271 33.21 -10.63 4.47
N GLU A 272 32.02 -11.09 4.84
CA GLU A 272 30.79 -10.61 4.24
C GLU A 272 30.59 -9.14 4.65
N VAL A 273 30.22 -8.29 3.70
CA VAL A 273 30.00 -6.86 3.92
C VAL A 273 28.72 -6.40 3.24
N ALA A 274 28.16 -5.28 3.68
CA ALA A 274 26.99 -4.70 3.04
C ALA A 274 27.25 -4.47 1.53
N ALA A 275 26.28 -4.88 0.71
CA ALA A 275 26.40 -4.77 -0.74
C ALA A 275 26.34 -3.30 -1.16
N LEU A 276 27.39 -2.89 -1.88
CA LEU A 276 27.54 -1.57 -2.46
C LEU A 276 28.24 -1.74 -3.81
N ASP A 277 27.60 -1.29 -4.87
CA ASP A 277 28.16 -1.22 -6.21
C ASP A 277 27.90 0.16 -6.83
N PRO A 278 28.86 1.10 -6.71
CA PRO A 278 28.74 2.43 -7.27
C PRO A 278 28.65 2.45 -8.80
N ALA A 279 29.13 1.42 -9.49
CA ALA A 279 29.06 1.36 -10.95
C ALA A 279 27.63 1.14 -11.45
N ASN A 280 26.80 0.47 -10.64
CA ASN A 280 25.39 0.22 -10.92
C ASN A 280 24.45 1.09 -10.07
N ASN A 281 24.99 2.07 -9.33
CA ASN A 281 24.25 2.90 -8.38
C ASN A 281 23.41 2.06 -7.41
N PHE A 282 23.97 0.94 -6.96
CA PHE A 282 23.33 -0.01 -6.06
C PHE A 282 23.92 0.12 -4.66
N ALA A 283 23.06 0.18 -3.66
CA ALA A 283 23.41 -0.02 -2.26
C ALA A 283 22.25 -0.74 -1.56
N SER A 284 22.56 -1.70 -0.68
CA SER A 284 21.54 -2.39 0.12
C SER A 284 20.68 -1.38 0.86
N GLY A 285 19.36 -1.44 0.64
CA GLY A 285 18.38 -0.57 1.27
C GLY A 285 18.44 -0.67 2.79
N VAL A 286 18.34 0.47 3.45
CA VAL A 286 18.40 0.59 4.91
C VAL A 286 17.68 1.86 5.34
N GLY A 287 17.05 1.86 6.50
CA GLY A 287 16.49 3.09 7.04
C GLY A 287 15.54 2.90 8.21
N PHE A 288 14.88 4.01 8.52
CA PHE A 288 13.89 4.12 9.57
C PHE A 288 12.59 4.63 8.96
N SER A 289 11.48 3.97 9.27
CA SER A 289 10.16 4.35 8.76
C SER A 289 9.74 5.72 9.30
N ASN A 290 9.05 6.49 8.47
CA ASN A 290 8.35 7.71 8.88
C ASN A 290 6.87 7.45 9.21
N TYR A 291 6.33 6.29 8.82
CA TYR A 291 4.92 5.94 8.99
C TYR A 291 4.68 5.03 10.19
N PHE A 292 5.54 4.02 10.37
CA PHE A 292 5.34 2.96 11.34
C PHE A 292 6.33 3.09 12.51
N PRO A 293 5.87 3.03 13.77
CA PRO A 293 6.76 3.03 14.93
C PRO A 293 7.57 1.73 14.99
N HIS A 294 8.67 1.72 15.76
CA HIS A 294 9.41 0.48 16.01
C HIS A 294 8.61 -0.50 16.91
N PRO A 295 8.39 -1.77 16.50
CA PRO A 295 8.13 -2.86 17.42
C PRO A 295 9.14 -3.10 18.52
N ALA A 296 8.57 -3.51 19.65
CA ALA A 296 9.28 -3.88 20.86
C ALA A 296 10.28 -5.04 20.65
N TYR A 297 10.02 -5.95 19.69
CA TYR A 297 10.92 -7.07 19.43
C TYR A 297 12.30 -6.63 18.89
N GLN A 298 12.44 -5.40 18.42
CA GLN A 298 13.71 -4.82 17.98
C GLN A 298 14.38 -3.89 19.00
N ASP A 299 13.74 -3.60 20.13
CA ASP A 299 14.25 -2.63 21.12
C ASP A 299 15.71 -2.87 21.52
N PRO A 300 16.15 -4.11 21.82
CA PRO A 300 17.53 -4.34 22.23
C PRO A 300 18.53 -3.98 21.13
N TYR A 301 18.20 -4.26 19.87
CA TYR A 301 19.11 -4.11 18.74
C TYR A 301 19.16 -2.67 18.23
N VAL A 302 18.01 -2.00 18.16
CA VAL A 302 17.91 -0.62 17.66
C VAL A 302 18.60 0.35 18.61
N GLN A 303 18.44 0.18 19.92
CA GLN A 303 19.10 1.03 20.90
C GLN A 303 20.63 0.87 20.85
N ASP A 304 21.11 -0.37 20.79
CA ASP A 304 22.54 -0.66 20.66
C ASP A 304 23.11 -0.12 19.34
N TYR A 305 22.37 -0.26 18.23
CA TYR A 305 22.75 0.31 16.94
C TYR A 305 22.86 1.84 17.00
N ILE A 306 21.83 2.52 17.52
CA ILE A 306 21.82 3.99 17.64
C ILE A 306 22.95 4.47 18.56
N ALA A 307 23.20 3.77 19.67
CA ALA A 307 24.33 4.08 20.55
C ALA A 307 25.68 3.85 19.85
N GLY A 308 25.77 2.81 19.01
CA GLY A 308 26.94 2.40 18.24
C GLY A 308 27.26 3.32 17.05
N LEU A 309 26.29 4.07 16.52
CA LEU A 309 26.52 5.08 15.48
C LEU A 309 27.51 6.16 15.95
N GLY A 310 27.66 6.35 17.27
CA GLY A 310 28.45 7.43 17.84
C GLY A 310 27.92 8.81 17.44
N ARG A 311 28.54 9.88 17.93
CA ARG A 311 28.48 11.12 17.15
C ARG A 311 29.27 10.80 15.89
N VAL A 312 28.59 10.57 14.76
CA VAL A 312 29.23 10.68 13.45
C VAL A 312 29.62 12.16 13.29
N SER A 313 30.68 12.58 13.98
CA SER A 313 31.44 13.76 13.60
C SER A 313 32.13 13.38 12.31
N VAL A 314 31.55 13.84 11.20
CA VAL A 314 32.21 13.96 9.91
C VAL A 314 33.63 14.45 10.18
N PRO A 315 34.69 13.73 9.73
CA PRO A 315 36.06 14.15 10.00
C PRO A 315 36.26 15.60 9.54
N ASP A 316 36.66 16.49 10.46
CA ASP A 316 37.14 17.83 10.13
C ASP A 316 38.32 17.67 9.16
N GLY A 317 38.06 17.75 7.85
CA GLY A 317 39.08 17.48 6.84
C GLY A 317 38.61 17.21 5.41
N VAL A 318 37.34 16.87 5.17
CA VAL A 318 36.81 16.84 3.78
C VAL A 318 36.44 18.27 3.40
N GLY A 319 37.48 19.02 3.06
CA GLY A 319 37.40 20.45 2.80
C GLY A 319 36.50 20.78 1.62
N ARG A 320 36.03 22.03 1.63
CA ARG A 320 35.63 22.79 0.43
C ARG A 320 36.75 22.71 -0.61
N GLY A 321 36.75 21.65 -1.40
CA GLY A 321 37.73 21.36 -2.43
C GLY A 321 37.03 21.29 -3.77
N SER A 322 37.23 22.32 -4.58
CA SER A 322 36.82 22.37 -5.97
C SER A 322 37.34 21.16 -6.76
N GLY A 323 36.45 20.24 -7.15
CA GLY A 323 36.67 19.26 -8.23
C GLY A 323 36.34 17.81 -7.88
N GLY A 324 35.25 17.28 -8.47
CA GLY A 324 35.06 15.84 -8.68
C GLY A 324 33.98 15.14 -7.83
N ALA A 325 32.87 14.76 -8.48
CA ALA A 325 31.96 13.67 -8.12
C ALA A 325 31.19 13.71 -6.76
N GLY A 326 30.27 14.65 -6.59
CA GLY A 326 28.85 14.31 -6.69
C GLY A 326 28.11 13.46 -5.64
N TRP A 327 28.63 13.25 -4.43
CA TRP A 327 27.97 12.60 -3.29
C TRP A 327 27.98 13.57 -2.10
N ASP A 328 26.87 14.22 -1.71
CA ASP A 328 26.94 15.14 -0.55
C ASP A 328 25.59 15.59 0.08
N GLU A 329 24.43 14.97 -0.21
CA GLU A 329 23.17 15.42 0.41
C GLU A 329 22.48 14.36 1.30
N CYS A 330 22.45 13.09 0.91
CA CYS A 330 21.80 12.06 1.73
C CYS A 330 22.60 11.70 2.99
N GLU A 331 23.93 11.78 2.95
CA GLU A 331 24.84 11.33 4.04
C GLU A 331 24.73 12.19 5.31
N TYR A 332 24.12 13.38 5.21
CA TYR A 332 23.97 14.36 6.30
C TYR A 332 22.54 14.43 6.87
N ALA A 333 21.66 13.50 6.50
CA ALA A 333 20.28 13.47 7.00
C ALA A 333 20.19 12.92 8.43
N ASP A 334 19.51 13.64 9.33
CA ASP A 334 19.17 13.13 10.66
C ASP A 334 18.06 12.06 10.55
N GLY A 335 18.38 10.81 10.86
CA GLY A 335 17.44 9.70 10.92
C GLY A 335 16.58 9.77 12.20
N GLY A 336 15.45 10.46 12.13
CA GLY A 336 14.51 10.65 13.25
C GLY A 336 13.39 9.59 13.37
N GLY A 337 13.45 8.46 12.67
CA GLY A 337 12.41 7.42 12.67
C GLY A 337 12.81 6.18 13.47
N GLY A 338 11.94 5.15 13.54
CA GLY A 338 12.19 3.80 14.07
C GLY A 338 12.60 2.82 12.95
N GLY A 339 13.61 1.98 13.20
CA GLY A 339 14.43 1.33 12.16
C GLY A 339 14.01 -0.08 11.90
N TRP A 340 14.22 -0.59 10.68
CA TRP A 340 14.20 -2.02 10.39
C TRP A 340 15.47 -2.42 9.68
N PHE A 341 16.22 -3.32 10.32
CA PHE A 341 17.25 -4.10 9.65
C PHE A 341 16.61 -5.31 9.00
N GLY A 342 16.87 -5.48 7.70
CA GLY A 342 16.99 -6.81 7.14
C GLY A 342 18.42 -7.28 7.37
N GLU A 343 18.59 -8.47 7.93
CA GLU A 343 19.86 -9.20 7.81
C GLU A 343 20.16 -9.51 6.33
#